data_AF-A0A316NNV2-F1
#
_entry.id   AF-A0A316NNV2-F1
#
_cell.length_a   1.000
_cell.length_b   1.000
_cell.length_c   1.000
_cell.angle_alpha   90.00
_cell.angle_beta   90.00
_cell.angle_gamma   90.00
#
_symmetry.space_group_name_H-M   'P 1'
#
loop_
_entity.id
_entity.type
_entity.pdbx_description
1 polymer ?
#
loop_
_entity_poly.entity_id
_entity_poly.type
_entity_poly.pdbx_seq_one_letter_code
_entity_poly.pdbx_strand_id
1 'polypeptide(L)'
;MGGTMPRLAEKYGYRENYNNTVYMPRRTYINAAGAKVREAQPRYVKQKSKKAQKNLFIHRIISILFLTSLAMFVFPITYNRIVKSFFYKSPYPSVKTDYQRLLTPTSSYLYNDIFLETYSLKGAETKKPQMAALTMNERLSGLENQLENLAALYPSIEPAVFVWDYETGNYAGINSDKLYSAASIIKIPVLIQLFRSIEAGQLTIYDTMKLTDYYRAEGSGSLQFKAENSVWTIDDLARIMITESDNSATNMIMAKLGSMTDVNSGIRQWGLSKTRVNTWLPDMGGTNFTTAEDLGRMLYNLDNPNFLSMSSREKIFDYMGHVHNDRLIPA
;
A
#
# COMPACT_ATOMS: atom_id res chain seq x y z
N MET A 1 -21.09 49.42 9.71
CA MET A 1 -19.78 48.79 9.40
C MET A 1 -20.11 47.41 8.86
N GLY A 2 -20.11 47.10 7.57
CA GLY A 2 -19.16 47.49 6.53
C GLY A 2 -18.16 46.34 6.36
N GLY A 3 -18.37 45.45 5.38
CA GLY A 3 -17.48 44.31 5.16
C GLY A 3 -18.01 43.29 4.14
N THR A 4 -18.08 43.70 2.86
CA THR A 4 -18.19 42.83 1.68
C THR A 4 -16.88 42.07 1.43
N MET A 5 -16.95 40.80 0.99
CA MET A 5 -15.89 40.07 0.25
C MET A 5 -16.50 38.78 -0.40
N PRO A 6 -15.90 38.23 -1.48
CA PRO A 6 -16.57 38.21 -2.79
C PRO A 6 -16.80 36.81 -3.42
N ARG A 7 -17.69 36.80 -4.42
CA ARG A 7 -17.92 35.73 -5.41
C ARG A 7 -16.63 35.39 -6.17
N LEU A 8 -16.25 34.12 -6.20
CA LEU A 8 -15.44 33.50 -7.26
C LEU A 8 -15.40 31.97 -7.07
N ALA A 9 -16.46 31.26 -7.46
CA ALA A 9 -16.42 29.81 -7.71
C ALA A 9 -17.73 29.30 -8.31
N GLU A 10 -18.00 29.58 -9.59
CA GLU A 10 -18.93 28.72 -10.35
C GLU A 10 -18.68 28.88 -11.86
N LYS A 11 -17.62 28.22 -12.33
CA LYS A 11 -17.32 28.16 -13.77
C LYS A 11 -16.64 26.85 -14.16
N TYR A 12 -17.34 25.74 -14.05
CA TYR A 12 -17.19 24.50 -14.83
C TYR A 12 -18.56 23.80 -14.69
N GLY A 13 -19.35 23.49 -15.71
CA GLY A 13 -19.02 22.90 -16.99
C GLY A 13 -19.88 21.64 -17.16
N TYR A 14 -21.21 21.74 -17.03
CA TYR A 14 -22.11 20.62 -17.31
C TYR A 14 -22.56 20.66 -18.77
N ARG A 15 -22.05 19.71 -19.54
CA ARG A 15 -22.39 19.47 -20.94
C ARG A 15 -23.30 18.23 -20.97
N GLU A 16 -24.57 18.41 -20.66
CA GLU A 16 -25.56 17.34 -20.79
C GLU A 16 -26.05 17.27 -22.24
N ASN A 17 -25.81 16.12 -22.88
CA ASN A 17 -26.47 15.72 -24.11
C ASN A 17 -27.93 15.34 -23.79
N TYR A 18 -28.82 16.32 -23.78
CA TYR A 18 -30.25 16.05 -23.84
C TYR A 18 -30.69 15.94 -25.30
N ASN A 19 -31.07 14.72 -25.69
CA ASN A 19 -31.96 14.46 -26.81
C ASN A 19 -33.27 15.24 -26.56
N ASN A 20 -33.36 16.44 -27.12
CA ASN A 20 -34.54 17.30 -27.03
C ASN A 20 -35.68 16.74 -27.90
N THR A 21 -36.45 15.83 -27.34
CA THR A 21 -37.90 15.75 -27.61
C THR A 21 -38.61 16.21 -26.35
N VAL A 22 -38.62 17.52 -26.13
CA VAL A 22 -39.42 18.13 -25.07
C VAL A 22 -40.87 18.14 -25.52
N TYR A 23 -41.68 17.24 -24.95
CA TYR A 23 -43.13 17.31 -25.03
C TYR A 23 -43.61 18.43 -24.09
N MET A 24 -43.80 19.64 -24.62
CA MET A 24 -44.43 20.73 -23.85
C MET A 24 -45.95 20.48 -23.78
N PRO A 25 -46.56 20.40 -22.58
CA PRO A 25 -48.01 20.29 -22.48
C PRO A 25 -48.68 21.59 -22.95
N ARG A 26 -49.72 21.43 -23.78
CA ARG A 26 -50.47 22.50 -24.46
C ARG A 26 -51.19 23.40 -23.44
N ARG A 27 -50.61 24.56 -23.09
CA ARG A 27 -51.31 25.54 -22.25
C ARG A 27 -52.39 26.23 -23.08
N THR A 28 -53.64 26.11 -22.63
CA THR A 28 -54.78 26.87 -23.16
C THR A 28 -55.13 27.90 -22.08
N TYR A 29 -55.18 29.18 -22.44
CA TYR A 29 -55.59 30.24 -21.52
C TYR A 29 -56.82 30.96 -22.06
N ILE A 30 -57.62 31.49 -21.14
CA ILE A 30 -58.82 32.27 -21.41
C ILE A 30 -58.41 33.73 -21.45
N ASN A 31 -58.69 34.43 -22.54
CA ASN A 31 -58.40 35.85 -22.64
C ASN A 31 -59.41 36.67 -21.81
N ALA A 32 -59.14 37.97 -21.60
CA ALA A 32 -59.95 38.84 -20.74
C ALA A 32 -61.44 39.00 -21.17
N ALA A 33 -61.83 38.46 -22.33
CA ALA A 33 -63.21 38.42 -22.84
C ALA A 33 -63.85 37.01 -22.75
N GLY A 34 -63.22 36.05 -22.05
CA GLY A 34 -63.80 34.73 -21.77
C GLY A 34 -63.59 33.65 -22.84
N ALA A 35 -62.81 33.90 -23.89
CA ALA A 35 -62.57 32.91 -24.96
C ALA A 35 -61.23 32.16 -24.80
N LYS A 36 -61.23 30.84 -25.00
CA LYS A 36 -60.02 30.00 -25.00
C LYS A 36 -59.25 30.15 -26.32
N VAL A 37 -58.00 30.60 -26.26
CA VAL A 37 -57.12 30.74 -27.43
C VAL A 37 -55.96 29.72 -27.34
N ARG A 38 -55.57 29.13 -28.48
CA ARG A 38 -54.45 28.16 -28.58
C ARG A 38 -53.31 28.73 -29.42
N GLU A 39 -52.07 28.61 -28.95
CA GLU A 39 -50.87 29.01 -29.71
C GLU A 39 -50.63 28.11 -30.94
N ALA A 40 -50.16 28.72 -32.04
CA ALA A 40 -49.79 28.05 -33.28
C ALA A 40 -48.31 27.59 -33.27
N GLN A 41 -48.02 26.41 -33.81
CA GLN A 41 -46.67 25.82 -33.85
C GLN A 41 -45.95 26.05 -35.19
N PRO A 42 -44.61 26.20 -35.21
CA PRO A 42 -43.83 26.25 -36.46
C PRO A 42 -43.56 24.85 -37.04
N ARG A 43 -43.61 24.72 -38.39
CA ARG A 43 -43.27 23.49 -39.13
C ARG A 43 -41.77 23.43 -39.44
N TYR A 44 -41.11 22.31 -39.12
CA TYR A 44 -39.73 22.02 -39.52
C TYR A 44 -39.68 21.17 -40.81
N VAL A 45 -38.85 21.59 -41.78
CA VAL A 45 -38.55 20.85 -43.02
C VAL A 45 -37.21 20.12 -42.88
N LYS A 46 -37.17 18.80 -43.12
CA LYS A 46 -35.93 17.99 -43.09
C LYS A 46 -35.15 18.12 -44.40
N GLN A 47 -33.91 18.61 -44.34
CA GLN A 47 -32.94 18.51 -45.45
C GLN A 47 -32.14 17.20 -45.38
N LYS A 48 -32.04 16.47 -46.50
CA LYS A 48 -31.17 15.28 -46.66
C LYS A 48 -29.78 15.71 -47.14
N SER A 49 -28.70 15.30 -46.46
CA SER A 49 -27.31 15.55 -46.89
C SER A 49 -26.76 14.42 -47.76
N LYS A 50 -26.06 14.77 -48.85
CA LYS A 50 -25.33 13.82 -49.72
C LYS A 50 -24.00 13.42 -49.07
N LYS A 51 -23.67 12.13 -49.07
CA LYS A 51 -22.42 11.58 -48.52
C LYS A 51 -21.30 11.66 -49.57
N ALA A 52 -20.22 12.39 -49.28
CA ALA A 52 -19.02 12.45 -50.12
C ALA A 52 -18.14 11.22 -49.87
N GLN A 53 -17.72 10.53 -50.93
CA GLN A 53 -16.80 9.39 -50.89
C GLN A 53 -15.36 9.94 -50.77
N LYS A 54 -14.70 9.76 -49.62
CA LYS A 54 -13.32 10.25 -49.37
C LYS A 54 -12.28 9.23 -49.84
N ASN A 55 -11.27 9.71 -50.58
CA ASN A 55 -10.14 8.90 -51.06
C ASN A 55 -9.28 8.36 -49.92
N LEU A 56 -9.44 7.07 -49.60
CA LEU A 56 -8.75 6.35 -48.51
C LEU A 56 -7.24 6.16 -48.74
N PHE A 57 -6.75 6.29 -49.98
CA PHE A 57 -5.36 5.99 -50.33
C PHE A 57 -4.37 7.02 -49.76
N ILE A 58 -4.68 8.31 -49.89
CA ILE A 58 -3.84 9.40 -49.35
C ILE A 58 -3.79 9.31 -47.82
N HIS A 59 -4.91 8.99 -47.17
CA HIS A 59 -4.95 8.77 -45.72
C HIS A 59 -4.04 7.62 -45.28
N ARG A 60 -3.96 6.52 -46.04
CA ARG A 60 -3.05 5.40 -45.72
C ARG A 60 -1.59 5.82 -45.79
N ILE A 61 -1.19 6.57 -46.81
CA ILE A 61 0.20 7.07 -46.94
C ILE A 61 0.54 8.00 -45.77
N ILE A 62 -0.36 8.92 -45.43
CA ILE A 62 -0.16 9.83 -44.29
C ILE A 62 -0.09 9.06 -42.97
N SER A 63 -0.95 8.05 -42.76
CA SER A 63 -0.92 7.21 -41.57
C SER A 63 0.37 6.39 -41.46
N ILE A 64 0.90 5.87 -42.57
CA ILE A 64 2.17 5.13 -42.58
C ILE A 64 3.33 6.07 -42.24
N LEU A 65 3.41 7.24 -42.88
CA LEU A 65 4.44 8.24 -42.59
C LEU A 65 4.40 8.69 -41.13
N PHE A 66 3.19 8.89 -40.58
CA PHE A 66 3.00 9.23 -39.19
C PHE A 66 3.46 8.12 -38.24
N LEU A 67 3.13 6.85 -38.54
CA LEU A 67 3.58 5.70 -37.76
C LEU A 67 5.10 5.53 -37.81
N THR A 68 5.72 5.73 -38.98
CA THR A 68 7.18 5.65 -39.11
C THR A 68 7.89 6.78 -38.36
N SER A 69 7.31 7.98 -38.34
CA SER A 69 7.79 9.11 -37.55
C SER A 69 7.70 8.82 -36.05
N LEU A 70 6.55 8.31 -35.60
CA LEU A 70 6.37 7.89 -34.21
C LEU A 70 7.40 6.83 -33.81
N ALA A 71 7.64 5.85 -34.69
CA ALA A 71 8.62 4.79 -34.46
C ALA A 71 10.07 5.31 -34.43
N MET A 72 10.45 6.28 -35.25
CA MET A 72 11.83 6.79 -35.25
C MET A 72 12.11 7.81 -34.15
N PHE A 73 11.13 8.63 -33.76
CA PHE A 73 11.38 9.73 -32.82
C PHE A 73 10.84 9.46 -31.42
N VAL A 74 9.67 8.84 -31.30
CA VAL A 74 9.06 8.56 -29.99
C VAL A 74 9.59 7.25 -29.43
N PHE A 75 9.69 6.21 -30.25
CA PHE A 75 10.09 4.88 -29.77
C PHE A 75 11.48 4.82 -29.12
N PRO A 76 12.55 5.47 -29.62
CA PRO A 76 13.85 5.42 -28.95
C PRO A 76 13.83 6.16 -27.59
N ILE A 77 13.05 7.23 -27.49
CA ILE A 77 12.91 8.03 -26.26
C ILE A 77 12.09 7.24 -25.23
N THR A 78 10.95 6.68 -25.63
CA THR A 78 10.12 5.84 -24.76
C THR A 78 10.81 4.52 -24.44
N TYR A 79 11.58 3.96 -25.36
CA TYR A 79 12.35 2.75 -25.10
C TYR A 79 13.40 3.01 -24.01
N ASN A 80 14.19 4.07 -24.11
CA ASN A 80 15.21 4.36 -23.10
C ASN A 80 14.66 4.84 -21.75
N ARG A 81 13.51 5.55 -21.73
CA ARG A 81 12.90 6.06 -20.49
C ARG A 81 11.94 5.09 -19.81
N ILE A 82 11.19 4.32 -20.60
CA ILE A 82 10.09 3.47 -20.12
C ILE A 82 10.49 2.01 -20.35
N VAL A 83 10.67 1.56 -21.59
CA VAL A 83 10.79 0.11 -21.88
C VAL A 83 12.06 -0.52 -21.31
N LYS A 84 13.19 0.20 -21.28
CA LYS A 84 14.47 -0.30 -20.75
C LYS A 84 14.40 -0.65 -19.27
N SER A 85 13.54 0.01 -18.48
CA SER A 85 13.34 -0.34 -17.07
C SER A 85 12.55 -1.65 -16.90
N PHE A 86 11.69 -2.02 -17.86
CA PHE A 86 10.99 -3.32 -17.87
C PHE A 86 11.92 -4.51 -18.14
N PHE A 87 13.06 -4.26 -18.80
CA PHE A 87 14.06 -5.28 -19.14
C PHE A 87 15.34 -5.16 -18.30
N TYR A 88 15.32 -4.36 -17.23
CA TYR A 88 16.46 -4.24 -16.32
C TYR A 88 16.58 -5.52 -15.49
N LYS A 89 17.68 -6.24 -15.63
CA LYS A 89 17.99 -7.38 -14.73
C LYS A 89 18.29 -6.81 -13.35
N SER A 90 17.56 -7.28 -12.34
CA SER A 90 17.86 -6.93 -10.94
C SER A 90 19.36 -7.19 -10.66
N PRO A 91 20.06 -6.30 -9.95
CA PRO A 91 21.43 -6.54 -9.52
C PRO A 91 21.56 -7.76 -8.59
N TYR A 92 20.44 -8.31 -8.11
CA TYR A 92 20.37 -9.53 -7.29
C TYR A 92 19.58 -10.63 -8.02
N PRO A 93 20.18 -11.32 -9.01
CA PRO A 93 19.49 -12.32 -9.82
C PRO A 93 19.06 -13.57 -9.04
N SER A 94 19.57 -13.76 -7.82
CA SER A 94 19.10 -14.82 -6.90
C SER A 94 17.69 -14.58 -6.37
N VAL A 95 17.18 -13.35 -6.45
CA VAL A 95 15.87 -12.97 -5.91
C VAL A 95 14.84 -13.08 -7.03
N LYS A 96 14.01 -14.12 -6.96
CA LYS A 96 12.88 -14.31 -7.87
C LYS A 96 11.70 -13.45 -7.40
N THR A 97 11.74 -12.15 -7.68
CA THR A 97 10.58 -11.27 -7.47
C THR A 97 9.62 -11.38 -8.66
N ASP A 98 8.32 -11.31 -8.39
CA ASP A 98 7.29 -11.15 -9.41
C ASP A 98 7.36 -9.74 -10.02
N TYR A 99 8.12 -9.61 -11.10
CA TYR A 99 8.30 -8.36 -11.83
C TYR A 99 6.97 -7.74 -12.27
N GLN A 100 5.93 -8.56 -12.53
CA GLN A 100 4.63 -8.05 -12.95
C GLN A 100 3.96 -7.21 -11.86
N ARG A 101 4.16 -7.60 -10.59
CA ARG A 101 3.71 -6.86 -9.41
C ARG A 101 4.52 -5.59 -9.13
N LEU A 102 5.81 -5.59 -9.45
CA LEU A 102 6.68 -4.40 -9.32
C LEU A 102 6.42 -3.36 -10.42
N LEU A 103 6.18 -3.83 -11.65
CA LEU A 103 5.99 -2.98 -12.83
C LEU A 103 4.57 -2.41 -12.92
N THR A 104 3.61 -3.13 -12.34
CA THR A 104 2.25 -2.62 -12.12
C THR A 104 1.97 -2.56 -10.61
N PRO A 105 2.68 -1.73 -9.84
CA PRO A 105 2.51 -1.70 -8.40
C PRO A 105 1.06 -1.39 -8.07
N THR A 106 0.41 -0.55 -8.88
CA THR A 106 -0.99 -0.14 -8.79
C THR A 106 -2.01 -1.15 -9.32
N SER A 107 -1.63 -2.27 -9.98
CA SER A 107 -2.64 -3.25 -10.44
C SER A 107 -3.36 -3.94 -9.27
N SER A 108 -2.69 -4.01 -8.11
CA SER A 108 -3.31 -4.40 -6.84
C SER A 108 -4.00 -3.26 -6.08
N TYR A 109 -3.91 -2.00 -6.54
CA TYR A 109 -4.47 -0.81 -5.88
C TYR A 109 -5.57 -0.12 -6.71
N LEU A 110 -5.72 -0.47 -7.98
CA LEU A 110 -6.75 0.06 -8.87
C LEU A 110 -7.90 -0.94 -9.00
N TYR A 111 -8.89 -0.81 -8.12
CA TYR A 111 -10.18 -0.35 -8.63
C TYR A 111 -10.66 0.76 -7.72
N ASN A 112 -11.37 1.69 -8.36
CA ASN A 112 -11.95 2.93 -7.87
C ASN A 112 -11.01 4.17 -7.97
N ASP A 113 -11.59 5.23 -8.51
CA ASP A 113 -10.97 6.34 -9.22
C ASP A 113 -11.50 7.62 -8.55
N ILE A 114 -10.64 8.61 -8.29
CA ILE A 114 -11.10 9.95 -7.90
C ILE A 114 -11.25 10.74 -9.20
N PHE A 115 -12.46 10.70 -9.74
CA PHE A 115 -12.90 11.61 -10.79
C PHE A 115 -13.75 12.70 -10.12
N LEU A 116 -13.31 13.96 -10.21
CA LEU A 116 -14.05 15.13 -9.73
C LEU A 116 -14.44 15.07 -8.23
N GLU A 117 -13.44 14.95 -7.36
CA GLU A 117 -13.56 15.18 -5.90
C GLU A 117 -14.54 14.26 -5.14
N THR A 118 -14.97 13.14 -5.72
CA THR A 118 -15.72 12.10 -5.01
C THR A 118 -14.81 10.94 -4.64
N TYR A 119 -14.79 10.56 -3.36
CA TYR A 119 -14.12 9.35 -2.90
C TYR A 119 -14.92 8.13 -3.35
N SER A 120 -14.37 7.42 -4.31
CA SER A 120 -14.75 6.05 -4.55
C SER A 120 -13.43 5.28 -4.57
N LEU A 121 -13.19 4.47 -3.52
CA LEU A 121 -12.12 3.45 -3.30
C LEU A 121 -12.63 2.46 -2.25
N LYS A 122 -13.21 1.35 -2.71
CA LYS A 122 -13.57 0.20 -1.88
C LYS A 122 -12.55 -0.88 -2.19
N GLY A 123 -11.86 -1.37 -1.16
CA GLY A 123 -10.68 -2.22 -1.33
C GLY A 123 -10.98 -3.53 -2.05
N ALA A 124 -9.97 -4.05 -2.75
CA ALA A 124 -9.83 -5.49 -2.81
C ALA A 124 -9.58 -5.95 -1.36
N GLU A 125 -10.66 -6.22 -0.63
CA GLU A 125 -10.57 -7.23 0.42
C GLU A 125 -9.95 -8.44 -0.28
N THR A 126 -8.74 -8.84 0.12
CA THR A 126 -8.30 -10.18 -0.21
C THR A 126 -9.42 -11.05 0.34
N LYS A 127 -10.20 -11.70 -0.55
CA LYS A 127 -11.38 -12.47 -0.13
C LYS A 127 -11.06 -13.47 0.99
N LYS A 128 -9.76 -13.79 1.19
CA LYS A 128 -9.18 -14.49 2.32
C LYS A 128 -7.80 -13.90 2.68
N PRO A 129 -7.63 -13.17 3.79
CA PRO A 129 -6.30 -12.80 4.29
C PRO A 129 -5.50 -14.06 4.67
N GLN A 130 -4.17 -14.04 4.49
CA GLN A 130 -3.33 -15.20 4.84
C GLN A 130 -3.20 -15.40 6.36
N MET A 131 -3.17 -14.30 7.14
CA MET A 131 -3.20 -14.40 8.60
C MET A 131 -4.65 -14.54 9.08
N ALA A 132 -4.85 -15.45 10.02
CA ALA A 132 -6.09 -15.56 10.77
C ALA A 132 -6.35 -14.24 11.54
N ALA A 133 -7.63 -13.89 11.66
CA ALA A 133 -8.06 -12.83 12.56
C ALA A 133 -8.02 -13.34 14.01
N LEU A 134 -7.81 -12.43 14.96
CA LEU A 134 -7.98 -12.72 16.37
C LEU A 134 -9.47 -12.80 16.69
N THR A 135 -9.87 -13.85 17.40
CA THR A 135 -11.23 -13.93 17.94
C THR A 135 -11.30 -13.03 19.16
N MET A 136 -12.08 -11.95 19.06
CA MET A 136 -12.28 -11.00 20.16
C MET A 136 -13.48 -11.46 21.00
N ASN A 137 -13.21 -12.08 22.15
CA ASN A 137 -14.24 -12.54 23.08
C ASN A 137 -14.62 -11.45 24.07
N GLU A 138 -14.25 -11.59 25.35
CA GLU A 138 -14.61 -10.60 26.37
C GLU A 138 -13.59 -9.46 26.39
N ARG A 139 -14.09 -8.21 26.38
CA ARG A 139 -13.27 -7.02 26.57
C ARG A 139 -12.97 -6.82 28.06
N LEU A 140 -11.70 -6.85 28.43
CA LEU A 140 -11.19 -6.68 29.79
C LEU A 140 -11.20 -5.19 30.20
N SER A 141 -12.40 -4.60 30.29
CA SER A 141 -12.61 -3.18 30.61
C SER A 141 -11.92 -2.72 31.91
N GLY A 142 -11.83 -3.60 32.92
CA GLY A 142 -11.11 -3.30 34.16
C GLY A 142 -9.62 -3.02 33.93
N LEU A 143 -8.97 -3.79 33.06
CA LEU A 143 -7.56 -3.59 32.69
C LEU A 143 -7.39 -2.34 31.83
N GLU A 144 -8.29 -2.10 30.87
CA GLU A 144 -8.24 -0.88 30.06
C GLU A 144 -8.35 0.38 30.92
N ASN A 145 -9.29 0.42 31.87
CA ASN A 145 -9.41 1.53 32.81
C ASN A 145 -8.12 1.73 33.63
N GLN A 146 -7.45 0.65 34.05
CA GLN A 146 -6.16 0.76 34.74
C GLN A 146 -5.06 1.33 33.84
N LEU A 147 -4.99 0.90 32.58
CA LEU A 147 -4.03 1.40 31.60
C LEU A 147 -4.28 2.87 31.26
N GLU A 148 -5.54 3.28 31.09
CA GLU A 148 -5.93 4.68 30.85
C GLU A 148 -5.60 5.57 32.05
N ASN A 149 -5.91 5.12 33.27
CA ASN A 149 -5.56 5.85 34.49
C ASN A 149 -4.04 6.00 34.64
N LEU A 150 -3.26 4.95 34.33
CA LEU A 150 -1.80 5.02 34.35
C LEU A 150 -1.28 5.99 33.26
N ALA A 151 -1.82 5.93 32.05
CA ALA A 151 -1.46 6.84 30.96
C ALA A 151 -1.72 8.31 31.34
N ALA A 152 -2.84 8.58 32.04
CA ALA A 152 -3.17 9.92 32.52
C ALA A 152 -2.16 10.49 33.53
N LEU A 153 -1.37 9.65 34.23
CA LEU A 153 -0.29 10.10 35.11
C LEU A 153 0.92 10.65 34.33
N TYR A 154 1.05 10.33 33.04
CA TYR A 154 2.18 10.70 32.19
C TYR A 154 1.69 11.42 30.92
N PRO A 155 1.19 12.67 31.03
CA PRO A 155 0.55 13.39 29.91
C PRO A 155 1.49 13.69 28.73
N SER A 156 2.80 13.53 28.88
CA SER A 156 3.78 13.65 27.78
C SER A 156 3.95 12.37 26.95
N ILE A 157 3.26 11.28 27.32
CA ILE A 157 3.36 9.98 26.67
C ILE A 157 1.98 9.59 26.11
N GLU A 158 1.95 9.16 24.85
CA GLU A 158 0.75 8.62 24.21
C GLU A 158 0.90 7.10 23.99
N PRO A 159 0.58 6.25 24.98
CA PRO A 159 0.76 4.81 24.86
C PRO A 159 -0.26 4.19 23.91
N ALA A 160 0.20 3.18 23.16
CA ALA A 160 -0.62 2.26 22.39
C ALA A 160 -0.36 0.86 22.94
N VAL A 161 -1.39 0.20 23.47
CA VAL A 161 -1.29 -1.11 24.08
C VAL A 161 -2.37 -2.00 23.50
N PHE A 162 -2.00 -3.23 23.17
CA PHE A 162 -2.93 -4.28 22.79
C PHE A 162 -2.52 -5.57 23.49
N VAL A 163 -3.44 -6.16 24.23
CA VAL A 163 -3.28 -7.44 24.91
C VAL A 163 -4.40 -8.35 24.45
N TRP A 164 -4.04 -9.56 24.03
CA TRP A 164 -4.98 -10.59 23.63
C TRP A 164 -4.55 -11.90 24.28
N ASP A 165 -5.46 -12.50 25.03
CA ASP A 165 -5.23 -13.73 25.77
C ASP A 165 -5.36 -14.94 24.83
N TYR A 166 -4.32 -15.77 24.78
CA TYR A 166 -4.20 -16.85 23.81
C TYR A 166 -5.23 -17.97 23.99
N GLU A 167 -5.64 -18.23 25.24
CA GLU A 167 -6.53 -19.35 25.56
C GLU A 167 -8.00 -18.95 25.47
N THR A 168 -8.32 -17.76 25.97
CA THR A 168 -9.70 -17.30 26.15
C THR A 168 -10.16 -16.38 25.04
N GLY A 169 -9.25 -15.77 24.27
CA GLY A 169 -9.58 -14.71 23.29
C GLY A 169 -10.04 -13.40 23.93
N ASN A 170 -9.94 -13.27 25.25
CA ASN A 170 -10.23 -12.04 25.97
C ASN A 170 -9.17 -11.00 25.65
N TYR A 171 -9.53 -9.73 25.64
CA TYR A 171 -8.63 -8.70 25.13
C TYR A 171 -8.79 -7.35 25.84
N ALA A 172 -7.73 -6.56 25.80
CA ALA A 172 -7.72 -5.16 26.24
C ALA A 172 -6.91 -4.33 25.25
N GLY A 173 -7.35 -3.11 24.97
CA GLY A 173 -6.55 -2.20 24.16
C GLY A 173 -6.80 -0.74 24.48
N ILE A 174 -5.72 0.04 24.51
CA ILE A 174 -5.76 1.52 24.53
C ILE A 174 -5.00 2.03 23.31
N ASN A 175 -5.64 2.84 22.47
CA ASN A 175 -5.08 3.32 21.20
C ASN A 175 -4.50 2.18 20.32
N SER A 176 -4.97 0.93 20.48
CA SER A 176 -4.34 -0.26 19.91
C SER A 176 -4.29 -0.24 18.38
N ASP A 177 -5.24 0.45 17.77
CA ASP A 177 -5.43 0.56 16.33
C ASP A 177 -4.79 1.83 15.74
N LYS A 178 -4.24 2.71 16.58
CA LYS A 178 -3.62 3.98 16.17
C LYS A 178 -2.24 3.72 15.55
N LEU A 179 -1.92 4.51 14.53
CA LEU A 179 -0.63 4.43 13.83
C LEU A 179 0.48 5.09 14.65
N TYR A 180 1.58 4.35 14.82
CA TYR A 180 2.81 4.84 15.44
C TYR A 180 4.01 4.52 14.57
N SER A 181 5.07 5.33 14.70
CA SER A 181 6.39 4.97 14.17
C SER A 181 6.81 3.63 14.77
N ALA A 182 7.14 2.68 13.91
CA ALA A 182 7.45 1.32 14.31
C ALA A 182 8.84 1.19 14.94
N ALA A 183 9.73 2.16 14.69
CA ALA A 183 11.15 2.05 15.01
C ALA A 183 11.69 0.67 14.61
N SER A 184 12.45 0.00 15.48
CA SER A 184 13.00 -1.33 15.20
C SER A 184 12.00 -2.49 15.29
N ILE A 185 10.76 -2.26 15.77
CA ILE A 185 9.72 -3.30 15.78
C ILE A 185 9.34 -3.70 14.34
N ILE A 186 9.57 -2.83 13.37
CA ILE A 186 9.38 -3.12 11.93
C ILE A 186 10.20 -4.33 11.42
N LYS A 187 11.23 -4.74 12.16
CA LYS A 187 12.03 -5.93 11.83
C LYS A 187 11.21 -7.23 11.96
N ILE A 188 10.13 -7.24 12.73
CA ILE A 188 9.22 -8.39 12.86
C ILE A 188 8.56 -8.74 11.51
N PRO A 189 7.84 -7.83 10.81
CA PRO A 189 7.30 -8.17 9.51
C PRO A 189 8.39 -8.46 8.46
N VAL A 190 9.58 -7.86 8.56
CA VAL A 190 10.72 -8.22 7.69
C VAL A 190 11.14 -9.69 7.91
N LEU A 191 11.24 -10.12 9.17
CA LEU A 191 11.56 -11.49 9.55
C LEU A 191 10.48 -12.48 9.08
N ILE A 192 9.21 -12.16 9.28
CA ILE A 192 8.10 -12.99 8.82
C ILE A 192 8.17 -13.13 7.29
N GLN A 193 8.36 -12.03 6.57
CA GLN A 193 8.48 -12.09 5.11
C GLN A 193 9.69 -12.93 4.67
N LEU A 194 10.82 -12.85 5.39
CA LEU A 194 11.98 -13.68 5.12
C LEU A 194 11.65 -15.16 5.15
N PHE A 195 11.03 -15.65 6.22
CA PHE A 195 10.66 -17.06 6.34
C PHE A 195 9.56 -17.46 5.37
N ARG A 196 8.59 -16.59 5.08
CA ARG A 196 7.59 -16.82 4.02
C ARG A 196 8.25 -17.00 2.65
N SER A 197 9.29 -16.24 2.34
CA SER A 197 10.06 -16.37 1.10
C SER A 197 10.93 -17.63 1.07
N ILE A 198 11.46 -18.06 2.22
CA ILE A 198 12.18 -19.34 2.37
C ILE A 198 11.23 -20.54 2.11
N GLU A 199 10.04 -20.53 2.72
CA GLU A 199 9.01 -21.56 2.50
C GLU A 199 8.53 -21.63 1.05
N ALA A 200 8.52 -20.49 0.37
CA ALA A 200 8.21 -20.40 -1.06
C ALA A 200 9.38 -20.86 -1.96
N GLY A 201 10.51 -21.29 -1.40
CA GLY A 201 11.69 -21.73 -2.15
C GLY A 201 12.39 -20.62 -2.93
N GLN A 202 12.20 -19.35 -2.54
CA GLN A 202 12.80 -18.20 -3.23
C GLN A 202 14.25 -17.97 -2.83
N LEU A 203 14.61 -18.35 -1.60
CA LEU A 203 15.96 -18.31 -1.04
C LEU A 203 16.07 -19.33 0.10
N THR A 204 17.28 -19.55 0.60
CA THR A 204 17.52 -20.40 1.77
C THR A 204 18.20 -19.62 2.89
N ILE A 205 18.17 -20.16 4.11
CA ILE A 205 18.94 -19.60 5.23
C ILE A 205 20.46 -19.68 5.01
N TYR A 206 20.92 -20.53 4.11
CA TYR A 206 22.33 -20.73 3.77
C TYR A 206 22.82 -19.81 2.64
N ASP A 207 21.89 -19.11 1.98
CA ASP A 207 22.26 -18.08 1.02
C ASP A 207 23.17 -17.07 1.71
N THR A 208 24.11 -16.50 0.96
CA THR A 208 25.05 -15.53 1.51
C THR A 208 24.89 -14.15 0.88
N MET A 209 25.25 -13.13 1.64
CA MET A 209 25.39 -11.75 1.18
C MET A 209 26.72 -11.16 1.63
N LYS A 210 27.23 -10.20 0.87
CA LYS A 210 28.39 -9.41 1.25
C LYS A 210 27.94 -8.10 1.88
N LEU A 211 28.54 -7.73 3.00
CA LEU A 211 28.36 -6.41 3.59
C LEU A 211 29.07 -5.36 2.73
N THR A 212 28.29 -4.53 2.05
CA THR A 212 28.78 -3.36 1.29
C THR A 212 28.33 -2.08 1.99
N ASP A 213 29.03 -0.98 1.76
CA ASP A 213 28.67 0.32 2.35
C ASP A 213 27.26 0.80 1.97
N TYR A 214 26.72 0.35 0.83
CA TYR A 214 25.33 0.64 0.45
C TYR A 214 24.29 0.17 1.48
N TYR A 215 24.55 -0.92 2.20
CA TYR A 215 23.64 -1.44 3.22
C TYR A 215 23.98 -1.00 4.64
N ARG A 216 25.20 -0.49 4.82
CA ARG A 216 25.74 -0.14 6.12
C ARG A 216 24.93 1.02 6.70
N ALA A 217 24.43 0.81 7.90
CA ALA A 217 23.59 1.74 8.62
C ALA A 217 24.10 1.91 10.05
N GLU A 218 24.11 3.16 10.51
CA GLU A 218 24.44 3.52 11.88
C GLU A 218 23.31 3.15 12.87
N GLY A 219 23.56 3.35 14.17
CA GLY A 219 22.61 3.06 15.23
C GLY A 219 22.86 1.68 15.86
N SER A 220 21.81 0.88 16.04
CA SER A 220 21.91 -0.45 16.63
C SER A 220 22.50 -1.48 15.67
N GLY A 221 23.30 -2.40 16.22
CA GLY A 221 23.89 -3.53 15.49
C GLY A 221 25.41 -3.51 15.38
N SER A 222 26.04 -4.66 15.51
CA SER A 222 27.49 -4.81 15.39
C SER A 222 28.01 -4.85 13.94
N LEU A 223 27.13 -5.10 12.96
CA LEU A 223 27.51 -5.29 11.56
C LEU A 223 28.12 -4.02 10.95
N GLN A 224 27.71 -2.83 11.42
CA GLN A 224 28.25 -1.54 10.98
C GLN A 224 29.76 -1.39 11.23
N PHE A 225 30.34 -2.18 12.14
CA PHE A 225 31.78 -2.17 12.47
C PHE A 225 32.56 -3.32 11.80
N LYS A 226 31.89 -4.19 11.05
CA LYS A 226 32.53 -5.32 10.38
C LYS A 226 33.17 -4.89 9.06
N ALA A 227 34.24 -5.59 8.68
CA ALA A 227 34.99 -5.34 7.47
C ALA A 227 34.06 -5.34 6.24
N GLU A 228 34.32 -4.39 5.33
CA GLU A 228 33.66 -4.37 4.04
C GLU A 228 33.91 -5.70 3.29
N ASN A 229 32.92 -6.15 2.54
CA ASN A 229 32.91 -7.41 1.79
C ASN A 229 32.97 -8.68 2.65
N SER A 230 32.86 -8.58 3.98
CA SER A 230 32.61 -9.75 4.83
C SER A 230 31.32 -10.46 4.38
N VAL A 231 31.36 -11.79 4.37
CA VAL A 231 30.29 -12.65 3.85
C VAL A 231 29.49 -13.19 5.02
N TRP A 232 28.17 -13.06 4.95
CA TRP A 232 27.24 -13.46 6.01
C TRP A 232 26.13 -14.33 5.42
N THR A 233 25.73 -15.36 6.15
CA THR A 233 24.55 -16.15 5.76
C THR A 233 23.26 -15.40 6.07
N ILE A 234 22.16 -15.79 5.43
CA ILE A 234 20.83 -15.27 5.77
C ILE A 234 20.44 -15.63 7.21
N ASP A 235 20.82 -16.82 7.73
CA ASP A 235 20.62 -17.18 9.15
C ASP A 235 21.34 -16.20 10.09
N ASP A 236 22.61 -15.89 9.81
CA ASP A 236 23.39 -14.96 10.65
C ASP A 236 22.78 -13.56 10.64
N LEU A 237 22.43 -13.06 9.45
CA LEU A 237 21.83 -11.74 9.29
C LEU A 237 20.47 -11.67 10.00
N ALA A 238 19.63 -12.70 9.88
CA ALA A 238 18.31 -12.73 10.49
C ALA A 238 18.41 -12.79 12.02
N ARG A 239 19.37 -13.55 12.54
CA ARG A 239 19.67 -13.61 13.97
C ARG A 239 20.08 -12.24 14.49
N ILE A 240 21.13 -11.62 13.96
CA ILE A 240 21.62 -10.33 14.48
C ILE A 240 20.65 -9.17 14.21
N MET A 241 19.85 -9.24 13.13
CA MET A 241 18.75 -8.30 12.91
C MET A 241 17.81 -8.27 14.11
N ILE A 242 17.50 -9.42 14.72
CA ILE A 242 16.58 -9.50 15.85
C ILE A 242 17.31 -9.35 17.18
N THR A 243 18.40 -10.09 17.40
CA THR A 243 19.04 -10.16 18.71
C THR A 243 19.77 -8.86 19.10
N GLU A 244 20.36 -8.18 18.12
CA GLU A 244 21.08 -6.91 18.29
C GLU A 244 20.30 -5.72 17.73
N SER A 245 19.11 -5.95 17.17
CA SER A 245 18.37 -4.94 16.41
C SER A 245 19.21 -4.34 15.27
N ASP A 246 20.03 -5.16 14.59
CA ASP A 246 21.01 -4.66 13.63
C ASP A 246 20.37 -4.02 12.38
N ASN A 247 20.64 -2.73 12.17
CA ASN A 247 20.07 -1.97 11.06
C ASN A 247 20.65 -2.38 9.70
N SER A 248 21.96 -2.66 9.66
CA SER A 248 22.64 -3.06 8.42
C SER A 248 22.16 -4.44 7.97
N ALA A 249 22.01 -5.38 8.91
CA ALA A 249 21.48 -6.71 8.63
C ALA A 249 20.04 -6.64 8.11
N THR A 250 19.22 -5.77 8.70
CA THR A 250 17.84 -5.53 8.22
C THR A 250 17.83 -5.02 6.78
N ASN A 251 18.69 -4.06 6.45
CA ASN A 251 18.81 -3.53 5.09
C ASN A 251 19.29 -4.61 4.10
N MET A 252 20.24 -5.45 4.49
CA MET A 252 20.67 -6.57 3.66
C MET A 252 19.53 -7.57 3.41
N ILE A 253 18.79 -7.97 4.45
CA ILE A 253 17.65 -8.89 4.32
C ILE A 253 16.56 -8.27 3.44
N MET A 254 16.17 -7.02 3.70
CA MET A 254 15.17 -6.35 2.88
C MET A 254 15.61 -6.28 1.42
N ALA A 255 16.88 -6.00 1.12
CA ALA A 255 17.38 -6.01 -0.26
C ALA A 255 17.29 -7.41 -0.90
N LYS A 256 17.62 -8.47 -0.16
CA LYS A 256 17.47 -9.86 -0.61
C LYS A 256 16.02 -10.26 -0.85
N LEU A 257 15.07 -9.64 -0.16
CA LEU A 257 13.63 -9.94 -0.32
C LEU A 257 12.96 -9.19 -1.47
N GLY A 258 13.65 -8.27 -2.16
CA GLY A 258 13.02 -7.38 -3.15
C GLY A 258 12.63 -6.01 -2.59
N SER A 259 13.31 -5.56 -1.52
CA SER A 259 13.14 -4.27 -0.84
C SER A 259 11.78 -4.15 -0.14
N MET A 260 11.46 -2.93 0.32
CA MET A 260 10.22 -2.62 1.02
C MET A 260 8.97 -2.94 0.20
N THR A 261 9.06 -2.94 -1.14
CA THR A 261 7.93 -3.24 -2.02
C THR A 261 7.41 -4.66 -1.78
N ASP A 262 8.30 -5.66 -1.75
CA ASP A 262 7.93 -7.06 -1.57
C ASP A 262 7.51 -7.34 -0.13
N VAL A 263 8.19 -6.74 0.85
CA VAL A 263 7.80 -6.80 2.28
C VAL A 263 6.38 -6.25 2.48
N ASN A 264 6.10 -5.04 2.00
CA ASN A 264 4.75 -4.46 2.11
C ASN A 264 3.70 -5.25 1.32
N SER A 265 4.11 -5.87 0.21
CA SER A 265 3.24 -6.74 -0.57
C SER A 265 2.80 -7.97 0.23
N GLY A 266 3.73 -8.56 1.01
CA GLY A 266 3.44 -9.62 1.97
C GLY A 266 2.50 -9.13 3.07
N ILE A 267 2.85 -8.03 3.74
CA ILE A 267 2.04 -7.42 4.81
C ILE A 267 0.58 -7.22 4.37
N ARG A 268 0.35 -6.73 3.15
CA ARG A 268 -1.01 -6.58 2.59
C ARG A 268 -1.71 -7.92 2.37
N GLN A 269 -1.01 -8.95 1.87
CA GLN A 269 -1.58 -10.29 1.69
C GLN A 269 -1.95 -10.95 3.02
N TRP A 270 -1.23 -10.64 4.09
CA TRP A 270 -1.53 -11.07 5.44
C TRP A 270 -2.82 -10.42 5.97
N GLY A 271 -3.29 -9.35 5.35
CA GLY A 271 -4.49 -8.62 5.75
C GLY A 271 -4.21 -7.54 6.79
N LEU A 272 -2.98 -7.02 6.81
CA LEU A 272 -2.55 -5.91 7.66
C LEU A 272 -2.44 -4.66 6.78
N SER A 273 -3.28 -3.67 7.05
CA SER A 273 -3.42 -2.47 6.20
C SER A 273 -2.70 -1.24 6.77
N LYS A 274 -2.34 -1.30 8.06
CA LYS A 274 -1.78 -0.18 8.83
C LYS A 274 -0.24 -0.29 8.95
N THR A 275 0.31 -1.50 9.02
CA THR A 275 1.78 -1.70 9.01
C THR A 275 2.40 -1.45 7.64
N ARG A 276 3.47 -0.65 7.59
CA ARG A 276 4.16 -0.25 6.35
C ARG A 276 5.64 0.03 6.57
N VAL A 277 6.48 -0.55 5.73
CA VAL A 277 7.92 -0.22 5.60
C VAL A 277 8.09 0.80 4.48
N ASN A 278 8.37 2.06 4.80
CA ASN A 278 8.51 3.13 3.81
C ASN A 278 9.97 3.39 3.43
N THR A 279 10.93 3.11 4.32
CA THR A 279 12.35 3.40 4.09
C THR A 279 13.28 2.39 4.75
N TRP A 280 14.54 2.43 4.34
CA TRP A 280 15.65 1.67 4.92
C TRP A 280 15.93 2.11 6.37
N LEU A 281 16.42 1.19 7.19
CA LEU A 281 16.86 1.51 8.54
C LEU A 281 18.16 2.33 8.51
N PRO A 282 18.40 3.21 9.50
CA PRO A 282 17.76 3.29 10.82
C PRO A 282 16.40 4.00 10.90
N ASP A 283 15.91 4.62 9.82
CA ASP A 283 14.66 5.40 9.79
C ASP A 283 14.52 6.39 10.97
N MET A 284 15.53 7.25 11.16
CA MET A 284 15.53 8.24 12.23
C MET A 284 14.33 9.22 12.18
N GLY A 285 13.70 9.35 11.00
CA GLY A 285 12.50 10.16 10.81
C GLY A 285 11.20 9.47 11.26
N GLY A 286 11.25 8.19 11.63
CA GLY A 286 10.09 7.43 12.10
C GLY A 286 8.99 7.29 11.05
N THR A 287 9.38 6.99 9.81
CA THR A 287 8.48 6.93 8.66
C THR A 287 7.95 5.53 8.39
N ASN A 288 8.53 4.50 8.99
CA ASN A 288 7.97 3.14 9.04
C ASN A 288 6.88 3.09 10.11
N PHE A 289 5.70 2.55 9.79
CA PHE A 289 4.54 2.59 10.67
C PHE A 289 4.00 1.21 11.00
N THR A 290 3.39 1.08 12.18
CA THR A 290 2.65 -0.11 12.64
C THR A 290 1.57 0.29 13.65
N THR A 291 0.78 -0.68 14.10
CA THR A 291 -0.12 -0.54 15.26
C THR A 291 0.16 -1.66 16.27
N ALA A 292 -0.27 -1.48 17.53
CA ALA A 292 -0.14 -2.53 18.53
C ALA A 292 -1.00 -3.77 18.17
N GLU A 293 -2.17 -3.54 17.58
CA GLU A 293 -3.06 -4.62 17.13
C GLU A 293 -2.49 -5.41 15.95
N ASP A 294 -1.90 -4.74 14.94
CA ASP A 294 -1.25 -5.42 13.81
C ASP A 294 -0.11 -6.33 14.33
N LEU A 295 0.68 -5.83 15.29
CA LEU A 295 1.76 -6.61 15.92
C LEU A 295 1.21 -7.80 16.71
N GLY A 296 0.18 -7.60 17.53
CA GLY A 296 -0.47 -8.70 18.24
C GLY A 296 -0.98 -9.80 17.30
N ARG A 297 -1.58 -9.39 16.17
CA ARG A 297 -2.03 -10.33 15.13
C ARG A 297 -0.88 -11.04 14.43
N MET A 298 0.24 -10.37 14.17
CA MET A 298 1.44 -11.02 13.64
C MET A 298 1.95 -12.09 14.60
N LEU A 299 2.10 -11.75 15.89
CA LEU A 299 2.61 -12.66 16.92
C LEU A 299 1.74 -13.90 17.07
N TYR A 300 0.42 -13.74 17.12
CA TYR A 300 -0.51 -14.87 17.12
C TYR A 300 -0.33 -15.78 15.90
N ASN A 301 -0.16 -15.20 14.71
CA ASN A 301 -0.02 -15.98 13.49
C ASN A 301 1.34 -16.66 13.33
N LEU A 302 2.35 -16.33 14.13
CA LEU A 302 3.58 -17.13 14.17
C LEU A 302 3.31 -18.58 14.57
N ASP A 303 2.29 -18.81 15.40
CA ASP A 303 1.88 -20.15 15.84
C ASP A 303 0.84 -20.81 14.93
N ASN A 304 0.34 -20.10 13.91
CA ASN A 304 -0.69 -20.61 13.01
C ASN A 304 -0.06 -21.52 11.92
N PRO A 305 -0.30 -22.84 11.93
CA PRO A 305 0.33 -23.77 10.99
C PRO A 305 -0.15 -23.58 9.53
N ASN A 306 -1.27 -22.87 9.32
CA ASN A 306 -1.74 -22.51 7.98
C ASN A 306 -1.03 -21.27 7.41
N PHE A 307 -0.34 -20.51 8.27
CA PHE A 307 0.38 -19.30 7.88
C PHE A 307 1.89 -19.52 7.81
N LEU A 308 2.46 -20.21 8.80
CA LEU A 308 3.89 -20.46 8.93
C LEU A 308 4.16 -21.93 9.29
N SER A 309 5.16 -22.54 8.66
CA SER A 309 5.56 -23.91 8.99
C SER A 309 6.20 -24.00 10.37
N MET A 310 6.17 -25.21 10.96
CA MET A 310 6.78 -25.48 12.26
C MET A 310 8.28 -25.13 12.30
N SER A 311 9.02 -25.48 11.25
CA SER A 311 10.46 -25.21 11.16
C SER A 311 10.77 -23.71 11.12
N SER A 312 10.00 -22.93 10.35
CA SER A 312 10.12 -21.47 10.34
C SER A 312 9.74 -20.87 11.69
N ARG A 313 8.66 -21.36 12.33
CA ARG A 313 8.23 -20.91 13.65
C ARG A 313 9.33 -21.08 14.69
N GLU A 314 9.93 -22.27 14.75
CA GLU A 314 11.01 -22.58 15.71
C GLU A 314 12.20 -21.65 15.54
N LYS A 315 12.59 -21.33 14.29
CA LYS A 315 13.66 -20.38 14.01
C LYS A 315 13.31 -18.95 14.42
N ILE A 316 12.09 -18.49 14.13
CA ILE A 316 11.66 -17.16 14.57
C ILE A 316 11.66 -17.07 16.10
N PHE A 317 11.16 -18.09 16.79
CA PHE A 317 11.15 -18.14 18.25
C PHE A 317 12.55 -18.21 18.83
N ASP A 318 13.47 -18.97 18.21
CA ASP A 318 14.88 -18.98 18.58
C ASP A 318 15.47 -17.56 18.50
N TYR A 319 15.27 -16.83 17.40
CA TYR A 319 15.85 -15.48 17.30
C TYR A 319 15.21 -14.49 18.29
N MET A 320 13.89 -14.51 18.43
CA MET A 320 13.16 -13.60 19.31
C MET A 320 13.40 -13.90 20.80
N GLY A 321 13.67 -15.15 21.16
CA GLY A 321 13.98 -15.58 22.53
C GLY A 321 15.40 -15.22 23.00
N HIS A 322 16.27 -14.76 22.10
CA HIS A 322 17.67 -14.43 22.39
C HIS A 322 18.01 -12.95 22.17
N VAL A 323 17.03 -12.05 22.30
CA VAL A 323 17.27 -10.60 22.22
C VAL A 323 18.19 -10.15 23.36
N HIS A 324 19.26 -9.42 23.04
CA HIS A 324 20.31 -9.07 24.00
C HIS A 324 19.88 -8.04 25.05
N ASN A 325 18.89 -7.19 24.73
CA ASN A 325 18.41 -6.17 25.66
C ASN A 325 17.15 -6.66 26.38
N ASP A 326 17.35 -7.22 27.56
CA ASP A 326 16.32 -7.75 28.46
C ASP A 326 16.02 -6.83 29.66
N ARG A 327 16.61 -5.62 29.69
CA ARG A 327 16.61 -4.76 30.89
C ARG A 327 15.51 -3.70 30.93
N LEU A 328 14.78 -3.53 29.84
CA LEU A 328 13.78 -2.45 29.71
C LEU A 328 12.39 -2.84 30.24
N ILE A 329 12.12 -4.14 30.40
CA ILE A 329 10.91 -4.66 31.06
C ILE A 329 11.40 -5.42 32.29
N PRO A 330 11.03 -5.00 33.52
CA PRO A 330 11.40 -5.73 34.74
C PRO A 330 10.90 -7.18 34.68
N ALA A 331 11.75 -8.12 35.09
CA ALA A 331 11.46 -9.56 35.10
C ALA A 331 10.33 -9.96 36.05
#